data_AF-A0A2Z5G019-F1
#
_entry.id   AF-A0A2Z5G019-F1
#
_cell.length_a   1.000
_cell.length_b   1.000
_cell.length_c   1.000
_cell.angle_alpha   90.00
_cell.angle_beta   90.00
_cell.angle_gamma   90.00
#
_symmetry.space_group_name_H-M   'P 1'
#
loop_
_entity.id
_entity.type
_entity.pdbx_description
1 polymer ?
#
loop_
_entity_poly.entity_id
_entity_poly.type
_entity_poly.pdbx_seq_one_letter_code
_entity_poly.pdbx_strand_id
1 'polypeptide(L)'
;MWLRFGQAEIMLNTQYDSNERPPTPSEKTPRDAVFYVGCSDVEQAYKELTKRGLQAQSPKVAPYGLKIFSVEDPDGYTIVFQEAPSQVV
;
A
#
# COMPACT_ATOMS: atom_id res chain seq x y z
N MET A 1 -13.01 8.04 5.72
CA MET A 1 -12.52 9.12 4.83
C MET A 1 -12.23 8.57 3.44
N TRP A 2 -12.64 9.26 2.37
CA TRP A 2 -12.32 8.85 0.99
C TRP A 2 -10.96 9.40 0.54
N LEU A 3 -10.12 8.53 -0.03
CA LEU A 3 -8.95 8.87 -0.85
C LEU A 3 -9.28 8.60 -2.32
N ARG A 4 -8.93 9.52 -3.22
CA ARG A 4 -9.28 9.44 -4.65
C ARG A 4 -8.08 9.78 -5.51
N PHE A 5 -7.83 8.99 -6.55
CA PHE A 5 -6.82 9.25 -7.57
C PHE A 5 -7.30 8.72 -8.93
N GLY A 6 -7.60 9.62 -9.87
CA GLY A 6 -8.21 9.24 -11.14
C GLY A 6 -9.56 8.54 -10.93
N GLN A 7 -9.70 7.31 -11.43
CA GLN A 7 -10.90 6.47 -11.26
C GLN A 7 -10.80 5.53 -10.03
N ALA A 8 -9.69 5.54 -9.31
CA ALA A 8 -9.48 4.69 -8.14
C ALA A 8 -9.90 5.43 -6.85
N GLU A 9 -10.68 4.74 -6.01
CA GLU A 9 -11.21 5.29 -4.76
C GLU A 9 -11.02 4.28 -3.63
N ILE A 10 -10.52 4.73 -2.49
CA ILE A 10 -10.33 3.93 -1.28
C ILE A 10 -11.00 4.64 -0.11
N MET A 11 -11.87 3.95 0.61
CA MET A 11 -12.44 4.44 1.86
C MET A 11 -11.63 3.91 3.03
N LEU A 12 -11.10 4.82 3.84
CA LEU A 12 -10.55 4.52 5.16
C LEU A 12 -11.70 4.48 6.16
N ASN A 13 -12.04 3.27 6.62
CA ASN A 13 -12.98 3.06 7.73
C ASN A 13 -12.22 2.86 9.03
N THR A 14 -12.85 3.24 10.14
CA THR A 14 -12.40 2.78 11.46
C THR A 14 -12.67 1.29 11.58
N GLN A 15 -11.80 0.57 12.29
CA GLN A 15 -12.07 -0.83 12.65
C GLN A 15 -13.21 -1.00 13.68
N TYR A 16 -13.78 0.11 14.14
CA TYR A 16 -14.83 0.17 15.12
C TYR A 16 -16.09 0.76 14.50
N ASP A 17 -17.24 0.34 15.01
CA ASP A 17 -18.53 0.90 14.65
C ASP A 17 -18.75 2.30 15.25
N SER A 18 -19.76 2.99 14.72
CA SER A 18 -19.99 4.42 14.96
C SER A 18 -20.07 4.75 16.46
N ASN A 19 -19.10 5.55 16.93
CA ASN A 19 -18.88 6.07 18.30
C ASN A 19 -18.09 5.20 19.27
N GLU A 20 -17.61 4.02 18.88
CA GLU A 20 -16.67 3.27 19.70
C GLU A 20 -15.25 3.60 19.23
N ARG A 21 -14.51 4.36 20.03
CA ARG A 21 -13.06 4.48 19.84
C ARG A 21 -12.39 4.30 21.19
N PRO A 22 -11.68 3.19 21.42
CA PRO A 22 -10.95 3.03 22.66
C PRO A 22 -9.93 4.17 22.79
N PRO A 23 -9.63 4.59 24.03
CA PRO A 23 -8.70 5.69 24.29
C PRO A 23 -7.27 5.36 23.84
N THR A 24 -6.95 4.07 23.74
CA THR A 24 -5.67 3.56 23.26
C THR A 24 -5.86 2.93 21.87
N PRO A 25 -4.96 3.18 20.90
CA PRO A 25 -4.95 2.46 19.63
C PRO A 25 -4.89 0.95 19.86
N SER A 26 -5.53 0.18 18.98
CA SER A 26 -5.31 -1.27 18.98
C SER A 26 -3.86 -1.59 18.64
N GLU A 27 -3.42 -2.76 19.07
CA GLU A 27 -2.19 -3.33 18.56
C GLU A 27 -2.27 -3.52 17.04
N LYS A 28 -1.15 -3.29 16.35
CA LYS A 28 -1.03 -3.56 14.93
C LYS A 28 -1.00 -5.07 14.73
N THR A 29 -2.00 -5.60 14.03
CA THR A 29 -2.08 -7.02 13.66
C THR A 29 -2.06 -7.16 12.14
N PRO A 30 -1.39 -8.18 11.57
CA PRO A 30 -1.45 -8.46 10.15
C PRO A 30 -2.90 -8.59 9.67
N ARG A 31 -3.19 -8.05 8.48
CA ARG A 31 -4.51 -8.12 7.86
C ARG A 31 -4.49 -9.13 6.70
N ASP A 32 -5.63 -9.78 6.49
CA ASP A 32 -5.78 -10.77 5.42
C ASP A 32 -5.89 -10.15 4.01
N ALA A 33 -6.05 -8.83 3.93
CA ALA A 33 -6.12 -8.11 2.67
C ALA A 33 -4.77 -7.49 2.31
N VAL A 34 -4.41 -7.62 1.02
CA VAL A 34 -3.22 -7.03 0.41
C VAL A 34 -3.67 -6.11 -0.71
N PHE A 35 -3.18 -4.88 -0.73
CA PHE A 35 -3.46 -3.92 -1.81
C PHE A 35 -2.29 -3.88 -2.78
N TYR A 36 -2.59 -3.98 -4.07
CA TYR A 36 -1.60 -3.85 -5.14
C TYR A 36 -1.78 -2.52 -5.87
N VAL A 37 -0.70 -1.74 -5.94
CA VAL A 37 -0.62 -0.47 -6.66
C VAL A 37 0.30 -0.65 -7.87
N GLY A 38 -0.27 -0.54 -9.07
CA GLY A 38 0.50 -0.59 -10.31
C GLY A 38 1.29 0.71 -10.51
N CYS A 39 2.59 0.57 -10.77
CA CYS A 39 3.50 1.68 -11.04
C CYS A 39 4.08 1.54 -12.45
N SER A 40 4.12 2.65 -13.20
CA SER A 40 4.86 2.71 -14.47
C SER A 40 6.37 2.57 -14.26
N ASP A 41 6.88 3.03 -13.10
CA ASP A 41 8.26 2.87 -12.68
C ASP A 41 8.33 2.61 -11.16
N VAL A 42 8.64 1.37 -10.80
CA VAL A 42 8.73 0.93 -9.40
C VAL A 42 9.95 1.50 -8.68
N GLU A 43 11.05 1.73 -9.39
CA GLU A 43 12.29 2.28 -8.82
C GLU A 43 12.12 3.75 -8.47
N GLN A 44 11.48 4.51 -9.37
CA GLN A 44 11.17 5.91 -9.13
C GLN A 44 10.19 6.05 -7.96
N ALA A 45 9.14 5.22 -7.92
CA ALA A 45 8.19 5.19 -6.81
C ALA A 45 8.88 4.91 -5.47
N TYR A 46 9.76 3.90 -5.42
CA TYR A 46 10.55 3.59 -4.22
C TYR A 46 11.41 4.78 -3.77
N LYS A 47 12.16 5.40 -4.69
CA LYS A 47 13.03 6.55 -4.37
C LYS A 47 12.25 7.74 -3.82
N GLU A 48 11.12 8.06 -4.43
CA GLU A 48 10.30 9.20 -4.00
C GLU A 48 9.62 8.94 -2.65
N LEU A 49 9.09 7.73 -2.44
CA LEU A 49 8.42 7.38 -1.19
C LEU A 49 9.41 7.27 -0.02
N THR A 50 10.57 6.65 -0.23
CA THR A 50 11.62 6.58 0.81
C THR A 50 12.17 7.95 1.16
N LYS A 51 12.35 8.84 0.17
CA LYS A 51 12.70 10.25 0.42
C LYS A 51 11.68 10.99 1.29
N ARG A 52 10.40 10.61 1.21
CA ARG A 52 9.31 11.14 2.05
C ARG A 52 9.19 10.44 3.41
N GLY A 53 10.09 9.53 3.73
CA GLY A 53 10.15 8.85 5.03
C GLY A 53 9.52 7.46 5.06
N LEU A 54 9.09 6.90 3.91
CA LEU A 54 8.63 5.51 3.86
C LEU A 54 9.80 4.57 4.17
N GLN A 55 9.60 3.68 5.15
CA GLN A 55 10.57 2.65 5.48
C GLN A 55 10.20 1.36 4.73
N ALA A 56 10.85 1.10 3.61
CA ALA A 56 10.63 -0.07 2.78
C ALA A 56 11.96 -0.68 2.34
N GLN A 57 11.96 -1.99 2.08
CA GLN A 57 13.11 -2.64 1.44
C GLN A 57 13.17 -2.26 -0.04
N SER A 58 14.38 -2.27 -0.61
CA SER A 58 14.59 -1.97 -2.03
C SER A 58 13.78 -2.90 -2.93
N PRO A 59 13.35 -2.41 -4.12
CA PRO A 59 12.62 -3.23 -5.07
C PRO A 59 13.37 -4.51 -5.46
N LYS A 60 12.62 -5.58 -5.66
CA LYS A 60 13.12 -6.89 -6.09
C LYS A 60 12.21 -7.52 -7.14
N VAL A 61 12.76 -8.41 -7.95
CA VAL A 61 11.96 -9.20 -8.89
C VAL A 61 11.32 -10.37 -8.14
N ALA A 62 10.00 -10.46 -8.20
CA ALA A 62 9.25 -11.57 -7.60
C ALA A 62 9.40 -12.86 -8.44
N PRO A 63 9.08 -14.05 -7.90
CA PRO A 63 9.18 -15.31 -8.66
C PRO A 63 8.37 -15.33 -9.95
N TYR A 64 7.29 -14.55 -10.02
CA TYR A 64 6.44 -14.39 -11.20
C TYR A 64 6.92 -13.30 -12.17
N GLY A 65 8.13 -12.76 -11.98
CA GLY A 65 8.84 -11.93 -12.96
C GLY A 65 8.62 -10.42 -12.86
N LEU A 66 7.66 -9.94 -12.07
CA LEU A 66 7.43 -8.50 -11.90
C LEU A 66 8.34 -7.92 -10.81
N LYS A 67 8.86 -6.71 -11.04
CA LYS A 67 9.55 -5.95 -10.00
C LYS A 67 8.56 -5.36 -9.01
N ILE A 68 8.83 -5.53 -7.72
CA ILE A 68 7.96 -5.10 -6.62
C ILE A 68 8.76 -4.55 -5.43
N PHE A 69 8.13 -3.70 -4.62
CA PHE A 69 8.45 -3.53 -3.20
C PHE A 69 7.16 -3.47 -2.38
N SER A 70 7.26 -3.70 -1.07
CA SER A 70 6.09 -3.69 -0.19
C SER A 70 6.37 -3.01 1.13
N VAL A 71 5.31 -2.56 1.77
CA VAL A 71 5.30 -1.98 3.11
C VAL A 71 4.03 -2.41 3.82
N GLU A 72 4.06 -2.43 5.14
CA GLU A 72 2.85 -2.50 5.95
C GLU A 72 2.45 -1.12 6.40
N ASP A 73 1.17 -0.79 6.27
CA ASP A 73 0.62 0.44 6.81
C ASP A 73 0.53 0.39 8.37
N PRO A 74 0.12 1.50 9.02
CA PRO A 74 -0.03 1.54 10.48
C PRO A 74 -1.04 0.55 11.05
N ASP A 75 -2.05 0.14 10.26
CA ASP A 75 -3.14 -0.74 10.68
C ASP A 75 -2.89 -2.23 10.36
N GLY A 76 -1.77 -2.54 9.69
CA GLY A 76 -1.32 -3.90 9.37
C GLY A 76 -1.68 -4.40 7.97
N TYR A 77 -2.18 -3.55 7.08
CA TYR A 77 -2.41 -3.91 5.68
C TYR A 77 -1.08 -3.93 4.92
N THR A 78 -0.85 -4.98 4.14
CA THR A 78 0.28 -5.02 3.21
C THR A 78 -0.09 -4.25 1.94
N ILE A 79 0.75 -3.30 1.57
CA ILE A 79 0.67 -2.54 0.32
C ILE A 79 1.85 -2.93 -0.55
N VAL A 80 1.57 -3.47 -1.73
CA VAL A 80 2.57 -3.87 -2.73
C VAL A 80 2.55 -2.88 -3.88
N PHE A 81 3.70 -2.29 -4.16
CA PHE A 81 3.94 -1.51 -5.37
C PHE A 81 4.60 -2.42 -6.39
N GLN A 82 3.99 -2.59 -7.56
CA GLN A 82 4.46 -3.50 -8.60
C GLN A 82 4.48 -2.85 -9.97
N GLU A 83 5.28 -3.40 -10.88
CA GLU A 83 5.23 -3.00 -12.28
C GLU A 83 3.80 -3.16 -12.81
N ALA A 84 3.29 -2.07 -13.40
CA ALA A 84 2.02 -2.14 -14.10
C ALA A 84 2.19 -3.05 -15.33
N PRO A 85 1.25 -3.96 -15.61
CA PRO A 85 1.28 -4.70 -16.86
C PRO A 85 1.26 -3.69 -18.01
N SER A 86 2.08 -3.93 -19.03
CA SER A 86 2.05 -3.15 -20.26
C SER A 86 0.61 -3.13 -20.78
N GLN A 87 -0.04 -1.97 -20.77
CA GLN A 87 -1.32 -1.84 -21.44
C GLN A 87 -1.07 -2.07 -22.92
N VAL A 88 -1.59 -3.16 -23.45
CA VAL A 88 -1.71 -3.33 -24.90
C VAL A 88 -2.80 -2.34 -25.30
N VAL A 89 -2.40 -1.24 -25.93
CA VAL A 89 -3.30 -0.26 -26.55
C VAL A 89 -3.82 -0.85 -27.85
#